data_AF-A0A350V4J5-F1
#
_entry.id   AF-A0A350V4J5-F1
#
_cell.length_a   1.000
_cell.length_b   1.000
_cell.length_c   1.000
_cell.angle_alpha   90.00
_cell.angle_beta   90.00
_cell.angle_gamma   90.00
#
_symmetry.space_group_name_H-M   'P 1'
#
loop_
_entity.id
_entity.type
_entity.pdbx_description
1 polymer ?
#
loop_
_entity_poly.entity_id
_entity_poly.type
_entity_poly.pdbx_seq_one_letter_code
_entity_poly.pdbx_strand_id
1 'polypeptide(L)' 'MKAAYLQFQPVLNDTEANIKQIAELTGKITESIDLLVMPELTNSGYLFTSLDEAM' A
#
# COMPACT_ATOMS: atom_id res chain seq x y z
N MET A 1 14.80 -8.41 -15.73
CA MET A 1 13.76 -8.39 -14.68
C MET A 1 14.13 -7.34 -13.66
N LYS A 2 13.43 -6.21 -13.65
CA LYS A 2 13.56 -5.12 -12.67
C LYS A 2 12.46 -5.29 -11.62
N ALA A 3 12.87 -5.50 -10.37
CA ALA A 3 11.96 -5.60 -9.23
C ALA A 3 12.16 -4.40 -8.29
N ALA A 4 11.09 -3.96 -7.66
CA ALA A 4 11.08 -2.88 -6.68
C ALA A 4 10.13 -3.20 -5.53
N TYR A 5 10.25 -2.42 -4.45
CA TYR A 5 9.31 -2.44 -3.34
C TYR A 5 8.84 -1.03 -3.02
N LEU A 6 7.62 -0.91 -2.52
CA LEU A 6 7.01 0.34 -2.10
C LEU A 6 7.01 0.40 -0.56
N GLN A 7 7.58 1.46 0.01
CA GLN A 7 7.54 1.70 1.46
C GLN A 7 6.74 2.96 1.76
N PHE A 8 5.68 2.80 2.54
CA PHE A 8 4.87 3.88 3.10
C PHE A 8 4.18 3.39 4.38
N GLN A 9 3.43 4.27 5.05
CA GLN A 9 2.70 3.94 6.27
C GLN A 9 1.20 3.90 5.98
N PRO A 10 0.58 2.72 5.82
CA PRO A 10 -0.86 2.61 5.68
C PRO A 10 -1.58 3.14 6.92
N VAL A 11 -2.68 3.87 6.67
CA VAL A 11 -3.59 4.39 7.68
C VAL A 11 -4.62 3.29 8.00
N LEU A 12 -4.77 2.98 9.30
CA LEU A 12 -5.73 1.99 9.77
C LEU A 12 -7.16 2.42 9.42
N ASN A 13 -7.93 1.53 8.79
CA ASN A 13 -9.34 1.72 8.41
C ASN A 13 -9.62 2.88 7.44
N ASP A 14 -8.60 3.41 6.76
CA ASP A 14 -8.76 4.44 5.73
C ASP A 14 -8.23 3.94 4.37
N THR A 15 -9.07 3.15 3.71
CA THR A 15 -8.72 2.55 2.41
C THR A 15 -8.51 3.61 1.33
N GLU A 16 -9.28 4.70 1.35
CA GLU A 16 -9.16 5.76 0.35
C GLU A 16 -7.83 6.52 0.47
N ALA A 17 -7.41 6.86 1.70
CA ALA A 17 -6.11 7.49 1.93
C ALA A 17 -4.96 6.58 1.48
N ASN A 18 -5.04 5.28 1.77
CA ASN A 18 -4.03 4.29 1.37
C ASN A 18 -3.93 4.16 -0.16
N ILE A 19 -5.07 4.04 -0.85
CA ILE A 19 -5.10 3.99 -2.32
C ILE A 19 -4.53 5.27 -2.93
N LYS A 20 -4.90 6.44 -2.39
CA LYS A 20 -4.37 7.73 -2.85
C LYS A 20 -2.85 7.79 -2.69
N GLN A 21 -2.31 7.36 -1.55
CA GLN A 21 -0.87 7.36 -1.31
C GLN A 21 -0.13 6.39 -2.24
N ILE A 22 -0.70 5.19 -2.48
CA ILE A 22 -0.16 4.24 -3.47
C ILE A 22 -0.16 4.87 -4.87
N ALA A 23 -1.24 5.53 -5.28
CA ALA A 23 -1.34 6.19 -6.59
C ALA A 23 -0.31 7.33 -6.74
N GLU A 24 -0.14 8.15 -5.70
CA GLU A 24 0.84 9.24 -5.70
C GLU A 24 2.29 8.74 -5.77
N LEU A 25 2.61 7.63 -5.09
CA LEU A 25 3.94 7.06 -5.11
C LEU A 25 4.23 6.30 -6.41
N THR A 26 3.27 5.53 -6.90
CA THR A 26 3.41 4.79 -8.17
C THR A 26 3.44 5.73 -9.37
N GLY A 27 2.72 6.86 -9.31
CA GLY A 27 2.76 7.91 -10.34
C GLY A 27 4.11 8.63 -10.47
N LYS A 28 5.02 8.49 -9.50
CA LYS A 28 6.40 9.04 -9.57
C LYS A 28 7.38 8.09 -10.24
N ILE A 29 6.98 6.86 -10.56
CA ILE A 29 7.84 5.87 -11.19
C ILE A 29 8.03 6.26 -12.67
N THR A 30 9.25 6.59 -13.04
CA THR A 30 9.62 6.98 -14.42
C THR A 30 10.26 5.84 -15.22
N GLU A 31 10.68 4.77 -14.55
CA GLU A 31 11.29 3.59 -15.17
C GLU A 31 10.30 2.44 -15.31
N SER A 32 10.55 1.53 -16.25
CA SER A 32 9.81 0.26 -16.31
C SER A 32 10.20 -0.67 -15.15
N ILE A 33 9.19 -1.22 -14.49
CA ILE A 33 9.32 -2.19 -13.39
C ILE A 33 8.49 -3.42 -13.76
N ASP A 34 9.09 -4.60 -13.68
CA ASP A 34 8.44 -5.88 -14.00
C ASP A 34 7.68 -6.44 -12.79
N LEU A 35 8.12 -6.13 -11.58
CA LEU A 35 7.50 -6.55 -10.31
C LEU A 35 7.61 -5.45 -9.24
N LEU A 36 6.48 -5.03 -8.68
CA LEU A 36 6.41 -4.11 -7.54
C LEU A 36 5.76 -4.81 -6.35
N VAL A 37 6.48 -4.91 -5.24
CA VAL A 37 6.00 -5.48 -3.98
C VAL A 37 5.53 -4.37 -3.04
N MET A 38 4.40 -4.58 -2.37
CA MET A 38 3.84 -3.64 -1.40
C MET A 38 3.90 -4.21 0.02
N PRO A 39 3.78 -3.36 1.07
CA PRO A 39 3.74 -3.83 2.45
C PRO A 39 2.55 -4.77 2.71
N GLU A 40 2.66 -5.56 3.77
CA GLU A 40 1.52 -6.32 4.28
C GLU A 40 0.35 -5.38 4.63
N LEU A 41 -0.89 -5.81 4.32
CA LEU A 41 -2.12 -5.05 4.59
C LEU A 41 -2.05 -3.58 4.10
N THR A 42 -1.44 -3.40 2.92
CA THR A 42 -1.17 -2.08 2.31
C THR A 42 -2.39 -1.18 2.12
N ASN A 43 -3.59 -1.76 2.05
CA ASN A 43 -4.84 -1.04 1.82
C ASN A 43 -5.61 -0.73 3.11
N SER A 44 -5.32 -1.42 4.22
CA SER A 44 -6.15 -1.36 5.43
C SER A 44 -5.42 -0.88 6.67
N GLY A 45 -4.08 -0.93 6.69
CA GLY A 45 -3.33 -0.87 7.96
C GLY A 45 -3.39 -2.20 8.70
N TYR A 46 -2.56 -2.31 9.74
CA TYR A 46 -2.22 -3.60 10.34
C TYR A 46 -2.95 -3.90 11.66
N LEU A 47 -3.04 -2.90 12.56
CA LEU A 47 -3.44 -3.13 13.95
C LEU A 47 -4.95 -3.17 14.12
N PHE A 48 -5.58 -4.26 13.68
CA PHE A 48 -6.97 -4.56 14.01
C PHE A 48 -7.08 -5.09 15.44
N THR A 49 -8.04 -4.58 16.20
CA THR A 49 -8.29 -5.02 17.59
C THR A 49 -9.53 -5.90 17.74
N SER A 50 -10.31 -6.05 16.68
CA SER A 50 -11.49 -6.91 16.61
C SER A 50 -11.67 -7.48 15.21
N LEU A 51 -12.45 -8.56 15.09
CA LEU A 51 -12.82 -9.12 13.79
C LEU A 51 -13.65 -8.12 12.97
N ASP A 52 -14.52 -7.35 13.63
CA ASP A 52 -15.37 -6.36 12.98
C ASP A 52 -14.57 -5.24 12.30
N GLU A 53 -13.36 -4.91 12.79
CA GLU A 53 -12.46 -3.97 12.12
C GLU A 53 -11.80 -4.55 10.86
N ALA A 54 -11.76 -5.88 10.72
CA ALA A 54 -11.13 -6.57 9.60
C ALA A 54 -12.13 -7.07 8.53
N MET A 55 -13.44 -6.90 8.76
CA MET A 55 -14.53 -7.27 7.84
C MET A 55 -15.05 -6.07 7.06
#